data_AF-A0A0L0SUX5-F1
#
_entry.id   AF-A0A0L0SUX5-F1
#
_cell.length_a   1.000
_cell.length_b   1.000
_cell.length_c   1.000
_cell.angle_alpha   90.00
_cell.angle_beta   90.00
_cell.angle_gamma   90.00
#
_symmetry.space_group_name_H-M   'P 1'
#
loop_
_entity.id
_entity.type
_entity.pdbx_description
1 polymer ?
#
loop_
_entity_poly.entity_id
_entity_poly.type
_entity_poly.pdbx_seq_one_letter_code
_entity_poly.pdbx_strand_id
1 'polypeptide(L)'
;MLTANEVVPPAAAAALAAAVAAAAQDGSPTMAPAAPMLPPPPAAVAAAAAANGMRPMNAADPSLLAGIPDGLRETNDAEIDMARNKVTFLVTLNKDDVQHLRNVGPTHGIHFLREHFPERFKNSAYVMEHPDKLQCVADYPPEEELDTLDPLELPPIDLQEHLIEFYFEYLRPFFPIMDRDQLNFYRRAESGERFFFEQHSLFAVAAQWIVRLGRPRPPGFQHPAIHVRKAKKLLHRTLSAAPSLSRTCGLMLLAMTEAPDGKGSAWALSGLAIRIAQDVGLHLDLARLPVKSFFSERQMHRVRTV
;
A
#
# COMPACT_ATOMS: atom_id res chain seq x y z
N MET A 1 -26.93 28.81 38.07
CA MET A 1 -28.30 28.35 37.78
C MET A 1 -28.23 27.47 36.54
N LEU A 2 -28.88 26.29 36.59
CA LEU A 2 -29.01 25.24 35.56
C LEU A 2 -27.75 24.35 35.39
N THR A 3 -27.57 23.22 36.11
CA THR A 3 -28.26 21.89 36.17
C THR A 3 -27.95 20.95 34.99
N ALA A 4 -27.50 19.76 35.38
CA ALA A 4 -26.98 18.65 34.59
C ALA A 4 -28.07 17.71 34.02
N ASN A 5 -27.58 16.73 33.25
CA ASN A 5 -28.20 15.52 32.71
C ASN A 5 -29.02 15.68 31.42
N GLU A 6 -28.44 15.21 30.31
CA GLU A 6 -29.15 14.28 29.42
C GLU A 6 -28.15 13.34 28.73
N VAL A 7 -28.25 12.07 29.10
CA VAL A 7 -27.57 10.90 28.56
C VAL A 7 -28.51 10.31 27.51
N VAL A 8 -27.99 9.95 26.34
CA VAL A 8 -28.71 9.34 25.20
C VAL A 8 -27.93 8.05 24.81
N PRO A 9 -28.60 6.95 24.43
CA PRO A 9 -28.61 5.70 25.20
C PRO A 9 -27.84 4.53 24.56
N PRO A 10 -27.66 3.40 25.28
CA PRO A 10 -26.89 2.25 24.83
C PRO A 10 -27.76 1.31 23.98
N ALA A 11 -27.97 1.62 22.70
CA ALA A 11 -28.72 0.75 21.78
C ALA A 11 -27.86 -0.08 20.83
N ALA A 12 -26.55 0.18 20.72
CA ALA A 12 -25.68 -0.55 19.78
C ALA A 12 -24.94 -1.74 20.41
N ALA A 13 -24.93 -1.87 21.75
CA ALA A 13 -24.24 -2.95 22.47
C ALA A 13 -25.15 -4.16 22.81
N ALA A 14 -26.47 -4.04 22.65
CA ALA A 14 -27.41 -5.10 23.03
C ALA A 14 -27.65 -6.17 21.95
N ALA A 15 -27.23 -5.94 20.69
CA ALA A 15 -27.49 -6.88 19.60
C ALA A 15 -26.46 -8.02 19.51
N LEU A 16 -25.26 -7.86 20.09
CA LEU A 16 -24.19 -8.87 19.98
C LEU A 16 -24.12 -9.84 21.16
N ALA A 17 -24.66 -9.46 22.33
CA ALA A 17 -24.71 -10.33 23.51
C ALA A 17 -25.90 -11.32 23.49
N ALA A 18 -26.97 -11.03 22.75
CA ALA A 18 -28.16 -11.89 22.68
C ALA A 18 -27.96 -13.16 21.81
N ALA A 19 -26.96 -13.19 20.93
CA ALA A 19 -26.69 -14.36 20.09
C ALA A 19 -25.85 -15.44 20.81
N VAL A 20 -25.13 -15.08 21.87
CA VAL A 20 -24.22 -15.99 22.59
C VAL A 20 -24.90 -16.67 23.80
N ALA A 21 -25.97 -16.09 24.34
CA ALA A 21 -26.71 -16.65 25.47
C ALA A 21 -27.76 -17.72 25.10
N ALA A 22 -28.14 -17.85 23.82
CA ALA A 22 -29.18 -18.78 23.38
C ALA A 22 -28.71 -20.23 23.14
N ALA A 23 -27.41 -20.51 23.28
CA ALA A 23 -26.85 -21.84 23.02
C ALA A 23 -26.42 -22.62 24.27
N ALA A 24 -26.60 -22.06 25.48
CA ALA A 24 -25.98 -22.58 26.71
C ALA A 24 -26.95 -23.00 27.83
N GLN A 25 -28.26 -22.99 27.62
CA GLN A 25 -29.22 -23.46 28.63
C GLN A 25 -30.34 -24.26 27.98
N ASP A 26 -30.17 -25.58 27.90
CA ASP A 26 -31.28 -26.47 28.23
C ASP A 26 -30.74 -27.86 28.59
N GLY A 27 -30.93 -28.23 29.85
CA GLY A 27 -30.49 -29.50 30.42
C GLY A 27 -31.62 -30.20 31.16
N SER A 28 -32.08 -31.32 30.58
CA SER A 28 -32.63 -32.54 31.20
C SER A 28 -34.08 -32.52 31.75
N PRO A 29 -34.72 -33.69 32.00
CA PRO A 29 -34.73 -35.00 31.30
C PRO A 29 -36.18 -35.54 31.08
N THR A 30 -36.44 -36.38 30.06
CA THR A 30 -37.68 -37.21 30.03
C THR A 30 -37.50 -38.51 29.23
N MET A 31 -38.14 -39.59 29.72
CA MET A 31 -37.96 -41.00 29.37
C MET A 31 -38.61 -41.50 28.06
N ALA A 32 -37.93 -42.52 27.45
CA ALA A 32 -38.43 -43.71 26.69
C ALA A 32 -38.98 -43.53 25.26
N PRO A 33 -38.96 -44.55 24.35
CA PRO A 33 -38.77 -46.01 24.57
C PRO A 33 -37.71 -46.72 23.68
N ALA A 34 -37.54 -48.02 23.93
CA ALA A 34 -36.53 -48.94 23.40
C ALA A 34 -36.70 -49.31 21.91
N ALA A 35 -35.58 -49.55 21.23
CA ALA A 35 -35.48 -50.18 19.92
C ALA A 35 -34.50 -51.39 19.96
N PRO A 36 -34.68 -52.43 19.13
CA PRO A 36 -34.24 -53.80 19.42
C PRO A 36 -32.80 -54.12 18.99
N MET A 37 -32.24 -55.16 19.62
CA MET A 37 -30.91 -55.73 19.39
C MET A 37 -30.67 -56.24 17.95
N LEU A 38 -29.45 -56.03 17.44
CA LEU A 38 -28.85 -56.82 16.34
C LEU A 38 -27.51 -57.45 16.81
N PRO A 39 -27.10 -58.60 16.23
CA PRO A 39 -26.14 -59.55 16.81
C PRO A 39 -24.66 -59.17 16.56
N PRO A 40 -23.71 -59.78 17.30
CA PRO A 40 -22.28 -59.47 17.16
C PRO A 40 -21.66 -60.03 15.85
N PRO A 41 -20.62 -59.36 15.31
CA PRO A 41 -19.87 -59.87 14.16
C PRO A 41 -18.96 -61.06 14.52
N PRO A 42 -18.64 -61.94 13.55
CA PRO A 42 -17.94 -63.21 13.80
C PRO A 42 -16.44 -63.07 14.06
N ALA A 43 -15.89 -64.09 14.71
CA ALA A 43 -14.53 -64.21 15.25
C ALA A 43 -13.39 -64.35 14.22
N ALA A 44 -13.29 -63.44 13.25
CA ALA A 44 -12.25 -63.48 12.21
C ALA A 44 -11.28 -62.27 12.21
N VAL A 45 -11.20 -61.52 13.31
CA VAL A 45 -10.33 -60.32 13.40
C VAL A 45 -9.07 -60.55 14.25
N ALA A 46 -8.89 -61.75 14.84
CA ALA A 46 -7.78 -62.01 15.77
C ALA A 46 -6.57 -62.77 15.20
N ALA A 47 -6.54 -63.13 13.91
CA ALA A 47 -5.54 -64.08 13.38
C ALA A 47 -4.67 -63.60 12.20
N ALA A 48 -4.50 -62.28 12.00
CA ALA A 48 -3.61 -61.76 10.95
C ALA A 48 -2.49 -60.83 11.48
N ALA A 49 -2.18 -60.90 12.77
CA ALA A 49 -1.13 -60.08 13.40
C ALA A 49 0.28 -60.71 13.33
N ALA A 50 0.49 -61.83 12.63
CA ALA A 50 1.73 -62.60 12.71
C ALA A 50 2.53 -62.74 11.40
N ALA A 51 2.16 -62.08 10.30
CA ALA A 51 2.93 -62.17 9.06
C ALA A 51 2.84 -60.87 8.25
N ASN A 52 3.74 -59.93 8.50
CA ASN A 52 4.27 -59.02 7.48
C ASN A 52 5.44 -58.24 8.06
N GLY A 53 6.65 -58.64 7.70
CA GLY A 53 7.87 -57.89 8.01
C GLY A 53 7.80 -56.49 7.43
N MET A 54 8.34 -55.52 8.17
CA MET A 54 8.49 -54.14 7.72
C MET A 54 9.23 -54.11 6.37
N ARG A 55 8.56 -53.65 5.31
CA ARG A 55 9.24 -53.15 4.12
C ARG A 55 9.80 -51.76 4.43
N PRO A 56 11.04 -51.45 4.03
CA PRO A 56 11.54 -50.08 4.10
C PRO A 56 10.68 -49.18 3.20
N MET A 57 10.34 -47.99 3.68
CA MET A 57 9.70 -46.93 2.89
C MET A 57 10.66 -46.51 1.76
N ASN A 58 10.54 -47.15 0.60
CA ASN A 58 11.01 -46.58 -0.65
C ASN A 58 9.90 -45.71 -1.24
N ALA A 59 10.34 -44.57 -1.80
CA ALA A 59 9.62 -43.59 -2.61
C ALA A 59 8.11 -43.82 -2.82
N ALA A 60 7.32 -42.83 -2.42
CA ALA A 60 5.88 -42.78 -2.62
C ALA A 60 5.49 -43.26 -4.03
N ASP A 61 4.51 -44.18 -4.07
CA ASP A 61 4.01 -44.79 -5.29
C ASP A 61 3.44 -43.69 -6.22
N PRO A 62 4.00 -43.48 -7.44
CA PRO A 62 3.60 -42.37 -8.32
C PRO A 62 2.14 -42.45 -8.77
N SER A 63 1.48 -43.58 -8.56
CA SER A 63 0.05 -43.80 -8.79
C SER A 63 -0.85 -43.07 -7.78
N LEU A 64 -0.38 -42.77 -6.57
CA LEU A 64 -1.14 -42.04 -5.54
C LEU A 64 -1.17 -40.51 -5.78
N LEU A 65 -0.25 -39.99 -6.59
CA LEU A 65 -0.20 -38.58 -7.00
C LEU A 65 -1.06 -38.27 -8.24
N ALA A 66 -1.51 -39.30 -8.96
CA ALA A 66 -2.21 -39.17 -10.25
C ALA A 66 -3.65 -38.64 -10.15
N GLY A 67 -4.17 -38.41 -8.94
CA GLY A 67 -5.52 -37.90 -8.68
C GLY A 67 -5.57 -36.54 -7.99
N ILE A 68 -4.42 -35.90 -7.76
CA ILE A 68 -4.38 -34.58 -7.13
C ILE A 68 -4.73 -33.53 -8.21
N PRO A 69 -5.76 -32.68 -8.02
CA PRO A 69 -6.04 -31.58 -8.93
C PRO A 69 -4.77 -30.77 -9.18
N ASP A 70 -4.50 -30.32 -10.42
CA ASP A 70 -3.24 -29.67 -10.80
C ASP A 70 -2.80 -28.54 -9.84
N GLY A 71 -3.75 -27.86 -9.17
CA GLY A 71 -3.46 -26.82 -8.17
C GLY A 71 -2.96 -27.31 -6.79
N LEU A 72 -2.93 -28.61 -6.53
CA LEU A 72 -2.51 -29.22 -5.25
C LEU A 72 -1.31 -30.17 -5.41
N ARG A 73 -0.82 -30.41 -6.64
CA ARG A 73 0.37 -31.23 -6.90
C ARG A 73 1.63 -30.46 -6.48
N GLU A 74 2.60 -31.15 -5.88
CA GLU A 74 3.93 -30.58 -5.66
C GLU A 74 4.53 -30.13 -7.00
N THR A 75 4.97 -28.87 -7.03
CA THR A 75 5.48 -28.22 -8.23
C THR A 75 6.80 -28.86 -8.63
N ASN A 76 6.97 -29.22 -9.91
CA ASN A 76 8.23 -29.82 -10.35
C ASN A 76 9.31 -28.74 -10.57
N ASP A 77 10.60 -29.12 -10.58
CA ASP A 77 11.70 -28.16 -10.71
C ASP A 77 11.63 -27.31 -11.98
N ALA A 78 11.10 -27.85 -13.08
CA ALA A 78 10.93 -27.13 -14.35
C ALA A 78 9.80 -26.09 -14.30
N GLU A 79 8.70 -26.38 -13.60
CA GLU A 79 7.59 -25.46 -13.33
C GLU A 79 8.00 -24.39 -12.33
N ILE A 80 8.80 -24.76 -11.34
CA ILE A 80 9.44 -23.82 -10.43
C ILE A 80 10.31 -22.88 -11.25
N ASP A 81 11.23 -23.36 -12.08
CA ASP A 81 12.08 -22.51 -12.93
C ASP A 81 11.29 -21.65 -13.92
N MET A 82 10.21 -22.18 -14.52
CA MET A 82 9.30 -21.38 -15.34
C MET A 82 8.60 -20.29 -14.52
N ALA A 83 8.15 -20.60 -13.30
CA ALA A 83 7.56 -19.65 -12.38
C ALA A 83 8.60 -18.63 -11.89
N ARG A 84 9.86 -19.01 -11.66
CA ARG A 84 10.97 -18.15 -11.26
C ARG A 84 11.28 -17.06 -12.31
N ASN A 85 11.02 -17.34 -13.58
CA ASN A 85 11.15 -16.35 -14.67
C ASN A 85 9.91 -15.45 -14.82
N LYS A 86 8.74 -15.90 -14.34
CA LYS A 86 7.46 -15.17 -14.48
C LYS A 86 7.08 -14.39 -13.22
N VAL A 87 7.57 -14.82 -12.06
CA VAL A 87 7.18 -14.35 -10.73
C VAL A 87 8.46 -14.08 -9.97
N THR A 88 8.75 -12.80 -9.74
CA THR A 88 9.78 -12.40 -8.78
C THR A 88 9.08 -11.87 -7.55
N PHE A 89 9.43 -12.41 -6.38
CA PHE A 89 8.88 -11.90 -5.14
C PHE A 89 9.80 -10.85 -4.55
N LEU A 90 9.24 -9.75 -4.07
CA LEU A 90 9.90 -8.83 -3.16
C LEU A 90 9.42 -9.18 -1.75
N VAL A 91 10.33 -9.69 -0.93
CA VAL A 91 10.09 -10.06 0.47
C VAL A 91 10.80 -9.04 1.35
N THR A 92 10.05 -8.44 2.25
CA THR A 92 10.55 -7.49 3.24
C THR A 92 10.48 -8.14 4.60
N LEU A 93 11.62 -8.19 5.31
CA LEU A 93 11.72 -8.83 6.62
C LEU A 93 11.88 -7.79 7.74
N ASN A 94 11.22 -8.02 8.87
CA ASN A 94 11.38 -7.27 10.11
C ASN A 94 11.55 -8.23 11.29
N LYS A 95 12.68 -8.14 12.00
CA LYS A 95 13.02 -9.02 13.15
C LYS A 95 12.71 -10.50 12.85
N ASP A 96 13.19 -10.95 11.69
CA ASP A 96 13.05 -12.32 11.17
C ASP A 96 11.64 -12.76 10.73
N ASP A 97 10.63 -11.89 10.78
CA ASP A 97 9.29 -12.15 10.25
C ASP A 97 9.04 -11.45 8.90
N VAL A 98 8.16 -12.02 8.08
CA VAL A 98 7.76 -11.45 6.80
C VAL A 98 6.79 -10.30 7.02
N GLN A 99 7.28 -9.07 6.82
CA GLN A 99 6.46 -7.86 6.92
C GLN A 99 5.64 -7.64 5.65
N HIS A 100 6.26 -7.78 4.48
CA HIS A 100 5.60 -7.57 3.19
C HIS A 100 6.07 -8.60 2.16
N LEU A 101 5.12 -9.19 1.44
CA LEU A 101 5.35 -10.04 0.28
C LEU A 101 4.65 -9.41 -0.93
N ARG A 102 5.41 -9.13 -2.00
CA ARG A 102 4.84 -8.66 -3.27
C ARG A 102 5.33 -9.48 -4.44
N ASN A 103 4.44 -9.78 -5.36
CA ASN A 103 4.84 -10.22 -6.69
C ASN A 103 5.20 -8.99 -7.52
N VAL A 104 6.49 -8.85 -7.81
CA VAL A 104 7.02 -7.87 -8.76
C VAL A 104 7.26 -8.63 -10.06
N GLY A 105 6.41 -8.39 -11.06
CA GLY A 105 6.51 -9.05 -12.36
C GLY A 105 7.86 -8.80 -13.06
N PRO A 106 8.11 -9.46 -14.20
CA PRO A 106 9.39 -9.36 -14.90
C PRO A 106 9.73 -7.92 -15.34
N THR A 107 8.71 -7.09 -15.58
CA THR A 107 8.89 -5.67 -15.96
C THR A 107 9.47 -4.80 -14.86
N HIS A 108 9.51 -5.26 -13.60
CA HIS A 108 10.08 -4.51 -12.49
C HIS A 108 11.61 -4.43 -12.54
N GLY A 109 12.27 -5.25 -13.38
CA GLY A 109 13.72 -5.23 -13.57
C GLY A 109 14.53 -5.73 -12.36
N ILE A 110 13.89 -6.03 -11.22
CA ILE A 110 14.61 -6.48 -10.02
C ILE A 110 15.40 -7.77 -10.26
N HIS A 111 14.96 -8.60 -11.21
CA HIS A 111 15.65 -9.83 -11.60
C HIS A 111 17.08 -9.57 -12.14
N PHE A 112 17.37 -8.38 -12.69
CA PHE A 112 18.74 -8.00 -13.10
C PHE A 112 19.71 -7.87 -11.92
N LEU A 113 19.18 -7.63 -10.72
CA LEU A 113 19.98 -7.55 -9.49
C LEU A 113 20.45 -8.93 -9.02
N ARG A 114 19.91 -10.02 -9.56
CA ARG A 114 20.22 -11.39 -9.12
C ARG A 114 21.69 -11.75 -9.31
N GLU A 115 22.28 -11.33 -10.43
CA GLU A 115 23.69 -11.59 -10.72
C GLU A 115 24.63 -10.76 -9.82
N HIS A 116 24.21 -9.55 -9.46
CA HIS A 116 25.03 -8.60 -8.71
C HIS A 116 24.89 -8.75 -7.19
N PHE A 117 23.76 -9.28 -6.71
CA PHE A 117 23.43 -9.42 -5.28
C PHE A 117 22.84 -10.81 -4.97
N PRO A 118 23.54 -11.91 -5.31
CA PRO A 118 23.00 -13.27 -5.18
C PRO A 118 22.59 -13.62 -3.74
N GLU A 119 23.26 -13.06 -2.73
CA GLU A 119 22.96 -13.23 -1.30
C GLU A 119 21.58 -12.69 -0.90
N ARG A 120 21.07 -11.70 -1.64
CA ARG A 120 19.74 -11.12 -1.42
C ARG A 120 18.64 -11.95 -2.08
N PHE A 121 18.97 -12.89 -2.97
CA PHE A 121 17.96 -13.71 -3.65
C PHE A 121 17.84 -15.09 -2.99
N LYS A 122 16.66 -15.40 -2.45
CA LYS A 122 16.31 -16.73 -1.91
C LYS A 122 15.10 -17.27 -2.66
N ASN A 123 15.23 -18.41 -3.35
CA ASN A 123 14.13 -19.07 -4.06
C ASN A 123 13.31 -18.13 -4.98
N SER A 124 13.98 -17.23 -5.71
CA SER A 124 13.36 -16.19 -6.56
C SER A 124 12.56 -15.11 -5.84
N ALA A 125 12.71 -15.01 -4.53
CA ALA A 125 12.42 -13.81 -3.77
C ALA A 125 13.69 -12.96 -3.63
N TYR A 126 13.61 -11.68 -3.97
CA TYR A 126 14.53 -10.67 -3.47
C TYR A 126 14.15 -10.35 -2.03
N VAL A 127 15.05 -10.67 -1.10
CA VAL A 127 14.88 -10.51 0.35
C VAL A 127 15.56 -9.21 0.78
N MET A 128 14.73 -8.26 1.19
CA MET A 128 15.15 -6.98 1.74
C MET A 128 14.98 -7.02 3.26
N GLU A 129 16.10 -7.16 3.96
CA GLU A 129 16.17 -7.05 5.41
C GLU A 129 16.22 -5.57 5.79
N HIS A 130 15.27 -5.13 6.63
CA HIS A 130 15.16 -3.76 7.13
C HIS A 130 15.01 -2.69 6.02
N PRO A 131 13.84 -2.58 5.37
CA PRO A 131 13.56 -1.53 4.39
C PRO A 131 13.76 -0.13 4.98
N ASP A 132 13.45 0.01 6.27
CA ASP A 132 13.60 1.24 7.05
C ASP A 132 15.06 1.65 7.22
N LYS A 133 16.04 0.84 6.78
CA LYS A 133 17.48 1.11 6.84
C LYS A 133 18.13 1.25 5.45
N LEU A 134 17.37 1.28 4.35
CA LEU A 134 17.95 1.68 3.06
C LEU A 134 18.55 3.08 3.22
N GLN A 135 19.77 3.28 2.70
CA GLN A 135 20.71 4.38 2.99
C GLN A 135 20.21 5.83 2.77
N CYS A 136 18.91 6.05 2.55
CA CYS A 136 18.26 7.36 2.64
C CYS A 136 17.83 7.74 4.08
N VAL A 137 18.13 6.90 5.07
CA VAL A 137 17.58 6.92 6.45
C VAL A 137 18.66 7.21 7.53
N ALA A 138 19.85 7.68 7.15
CA ALA A 138 20.67 8.36 8.16
C ALA A 138 19.91 9.64 8.56
N ASP A 139 19.60 9.77 9.86
CA ASP A 139 18.85 10.90 10.44
C ASP A 139 17.31 10.88 10.24
N TYR A 140 16.66 9.70 10.10
CA TYR A 140 15.19 9.65 10.07
C TYR A 140 14.57 10.11 11.40
N PRO A 141 13.61 11.05 11.38
CA PRO A 141 12.99 11.57 12.60
C PRO A 141 12.19 10.49 13.36
N PRO A 142 12.18 10.50 14.70
CA PRO A 142 11.33 9.61 15.49
C PRO A 142 9.85 9.71 15.10
N GLU A 143 9.13 8.59 15.19
CA GLU A 143 7.72 8.52 14.80
C GLU A 143 6.83 9.46 15.63
N GLU A 144 7.16 9.64 16.91
CA GLU A 144 6.46 10.54 17.82
C GLU A 144 6.58 12.01 17.36
N GLU A 145 7.74 12.42 16.84
CA GLU A 145 7.95 13.77 16.31
C GLU A 145 7.07 13.98 15.07
N LEU A 146 7.07 13.01 14.16
CA LEU A 146 6.29 13.03 12.93
C LEU A 146 4.76 13.17 13.22
N ASP A 147 4.28 12.51 14.27
CA ASP A 147 2.87 12.57 14.66
C ASP A 147 2.44 13.92 15.25
N THR A 148 3.36 14.72 15.78
CA THR A 148 3.07 16.07 16.29
C THR A 148 3.08 17.18 15.23
N LEU A 149 3.62 16.91 14.03
CA LEU A 149 3.76 17.91 12.96
C LEU A 149 2.43 18.54 12.53
N ASP A 150 2.41 19.87 12.40
CA ASP A 150 1.31 20.60 11.77
C ASP A 150 1.39 20.46 10.22
N PRO A 151 0.40 19.84 9.56
CA PRO A 151 0.39 19.70 8.12
C PRO A 151 0.16 21.01 7.33
N LEU A 152 -0.22 22.10 8.00
CA LEU A 152 -0.42 23.41 7.36
C LEU A 152 0.82 24.32 7.49
N GLU A 153 1.87 23.84 8.15
CA GLU A 153 3.12 24.57 8.32
C GLU A 153 4.09 24.23 7.18
N LEU A 154 4.44 25.25 6.40
CA LEU A 154 5.45 25.17 5.34
C LEU A 154 6.86 25.47 5.88
N PRO A 155 7.93 24.92 5.27
CA PRO A 155 9.30 25.25 5.66
C PRO A 155 9.64 26.73 5.41
N PRO A 156 10.78 27.25 5.90
CA PRO A 156 11.24 28.60 5.57
C PRO A 156 11.24 28.88 4.06
N ILE A 157 10.93 30.11 3.66
CA ILE A 157 10.74 30.47 2.25
C ILE A 157 11.99 30.16 1.39
N ASP A 158 13.18 30.37 1.94
CA ASP A 158 14.44 30.07 1.24
C ASP A 158 14.59 28.58 0.94
N LEU A 159 14.17 27.72 1.87
CA LEU A 159 14.16 26.27 1.65
C LEU A 159 13.09 25.89 0.63
N GLN A 160 11.90 26.51 0.68
CA GLN A 160 10.86 26.28 -0.32
C GLN A 160 11.38 26.55 -1.73
N GLU A 161 11.95 27.73 -1.97
CA GLU A 161 12.49 28.10 -3.29
C GLU A 161 13.60 27.15 -3.73
N HIS A 162 14.51 26.78 -2.83
CA HIS A 162 15.57 25.83 -3.15
C HIS A 162 15.04 24.47 -3.59
N LEU A 163 14.04 23.92 -2.89
CA LEU A 163 13.42 22.63 -3.24
C LEU A 163 12.64 22.72 -4.56
N ILE A 164 11.99 23.86 -4.82
CA ILE A 164 11.27 24.13 -6.07
C ILE A 164 12.24 24.18 -7.24
N GLU A 165 13.28 25.00 -7.15
CA GLU A 165 14.35 25.10 -8.14
C GLU A 165 14.94 23.72 -8.43
N PHE A 166 15.25 22.96 -7.38
CA PHE A 166 15.78 21.60 -7.52
C PHE A 166 14.85 20.68 -8.33
N TYR A 167 13.54 20.68 -8.03
CA TYR A 167 12.57 19.90 -8.79
C TYR A 167 12.55 20.32 -10.27
N PHE A 168 12.48 21.61 -10.57
CA PHE A 168 12.38 22.10 -11.95
C PHE A 168 13.67 21.89 -12.76
N GLU A 169 14.83 21.99 -12.12
CA GLU A 169 16.13 21.83 -12.78
C GLU A 169 16.48 20.35 -13.00
N TYR A 170 16.28 19.50 -11.98
CA TYR A 170 16.79 18.13 -12.00
C TYR A 170 15.73 17.06 -12.22
N LEU A 171 14.50 17.24 -11.72
CA LEU A 171 13.47 16.19 -11.75
C LEU A 171 12.49 16.36 -12.91
N ARG A 172 12.03 17.58 -13.20
CA ARG A 172 11.06 17.87 -14.26
C ARG A 172 11.45 17.33 -15.64
N PRO A 173 12.72 17.37 -16.08
CA PRO A 173 13.09 16.80 -17.38
C PRO A 173 12.74 15.31 -17.53
N PHE A 174 12.76 14.57 -16.43
CA PHE A 174 12.42 13.15 -16.40
C PHE A 174 10.96 12.91 -15.98
N PHE A 175 10.43 13.76 -15.11
CA PHE A 175 9.11 13.63 -14.51
C PHE A 175 8.33 14.96 -14.58
N PRO A 176 7.78 15.33 -15.75
CA PRO A 176 7.09 16.60 -15.95
C PRO A 176 5.66 16.58 -15.37
N ILE A 177 5.55 16.39 -14.06
CA ILE A 177 4.26 16.21 -13.36
C ILE A 177 3.57 17.54 -13.08
N MET A 178 4.36 18.57 -12.77
CA MET A 178 3.88 19.90 -12.38
C MET A 178 4.61 20.98 -13.17
N ASP A 179 3.86 22.01 -13.56
CA ASP A 179 4.40 23.20 -14.24
C ASP A 179 4.67 24.37 -13.27
N ARG A 180 5.57 25.29 -13.65
CA ARG A 180 5.92 26.46 -12.81
C ARG A 180 4.72 27.38 -12.62
N ASP A 181 3.90 27.58 -13.65
CA ASP A 181 2.74 28.46 -13.56
C ASP A 181 1.68 27.90 -12.61
N GLN A 182 1.45 26.59 -12.67
CA GLN A 182 0.57 25.88 -11.74
C GLN A 182 1.08 25.99 -10.31
N LEU A 183 2.37 25.76 -10.08
CA LEU A 183 2.95 25.89 -8.74
C LEU A 183 2.85 27.33 -8.22
N ASN A 184 3.11 28.32 -9.06
CA ASN A 184 2.97 29.73 -8.70
C ASN A 184 1.53 30.06 -8.29
N PHE A 185 0.55 29.54 -9.02
CA PHE A 185 -0.86 29.64 -8.63
C PHE A 185 -1.12 28.98 -7.26
N TYR A 186 -0.59 27.78 -7.04
CA TYR A 186 -0.73 27.04 -5.78
C TYR A 186 -0.13 27.75 -4.56
N ARG A 187 0.95 28.52 -4.78
CA ARG A 187 1.62 29.32 -3.75
C ARG A 187 0.89 30.63 -3.42
N ARG A 188 0.23 31.23 -4.41
CA ARG A 188 -0.35 32.58 -4.33
C ARG A 188 -1.70 32.67 -3.64
N ALA A 189 -2.25 31.60 -3.05
CA ALA A 189 -3.65 31.53 -2.63
C ALA A 189 -4.14 32.70 -1.74
N GLU A 190 -4.62 33.77 -2.41
CA GLU A 190 -5.34 34.93 -1.86
C GLU A 190 -6.70 34.51 -1.27
N SER A 191 -7.14 33.28 -1.52
CA SER A 191 -8.45 32.72 -1.14
C SER A 191 -8.48 31.98 0.20
N GLY A 192 -7.37 31.90 0.94
CA GLY A 192 -7.30 31.17 2.22
C GLY A 192 -7.12 29.66 2.10
N GLU A 193 -7.11 29.11 0.87
CA GLU A 193 -6.79 27.70 0.61
C GLU A 193 -5.42 27.56 -0.06
N ARG A 194 -4.35 27.55 0.74
CA ARG A 194 -3.03 27.15 0.25
C ARG A 194 -3.06 25.65 -0.08
N PHE A 195 -2.50 25.29 -1.24
CA PHE A 195 -2.37 23.91 -1.70
C PHE A 195 -1.23 23.20 -0.96
N PHE A 196 -1.41 23.00 0.35
CA PHE A 196 -0.38 22.47 1.25
C PHE A 196 0.00 21.03 0.90
N PHE A 197 -0.97 20.23 0.47
CA PHE A 197 -0.74 18.84 0.11
C PHE A 197 0.25 18.73 -1.05
N GLU A 198 0.00 19.47 -2.13
CA GLU A 198 0.81 19.47 -3.34
C GLU A 198 2.21 20.03 -3.09
N GLN A 199 2.31 21.10 -2.30
CA GLN A 199 3.59 21.68 -1.90
C GLN A 199 4.41 20.70 -1.07
N HIS A 200 3.82 20.05 -0.07
CA HIS A 200 4.53 19.04 0.71
C HIS A 200 4.94 17.83 -0.13
N SER A 201 4.11 17.36 -1.07
CA SER A 201 4.49 16.28 -1.99
C SER A 201 5.67 16.67 -2.88
N LEU A 202 5.73 17.92 -3.37
CA LEU A 202 6.85 18.43 -4.16
C LEU A 202 8.13 18.55 -3.30
N PHE A 203 8.02 19.08 -2.09
CA PHE A 203 9.16 19.20 -1.18
C PHE A 203 9.70 17.82 -0.77
N ALA A 204 8.80 16.85 -0.56
CA ALA A 204 9.16 15.48 -0.23
C ALA A 204 10.00 14.84 -1.33
N VAL A 205 9.57 14.92 -2.60
CA VAL A 205 10.33 14.33 -3.71
C VAL A 205 11.66 15.07 -3.93
N ALA A 206 11.67 16.40 -3.88
CA ALA A 206 12.89 17.18 -4.06
C ALA A 206 13.93 16.87 -2.97
N ALA A 207 13.52 16.90 -1.70
CA ALA A 207 14.39 16.59 -0.58
C ALA A 207 14.91 15.14 -0.66
N GLN A 208 14.07 14.18 -1.06
CA GLN A 208 14.49 12.79 -1.20
C GLN A 208 15.60 12.63 -2.24
N TRP A 209 15.49 13.30 -3.38
CA TRP A 209 16.50 13.21 -4.44
C TRP A 209 17.78 13.97 -4.10
N ILE A 210 17.71 15.07 -3.34
CA ILE A 210 18.90 15.74 -2.78
C ILE A 210 19.71 14.74 -1.92
N VAL A 211 19.03 14.01 -1.01
CA VAL A 211 19.66 13.00 -0.15
C VAL A 211 20.22 11.85 -0.98
N ARG A 212 19.44 11.31 -1.92
CA ARG A 212 19.85 10.15 -2.73
C ARG A 212 21.02 10.43 -3.66
N LEU A 213 21.10 11.64 -4.18
CA LEU A 213 22.22 12.07 -5.03
C LEU A 213 23.44 12.53 -4.21
N GLY A 214 23.38 12.48 -2.87
CA GLY A 214 24.47 12.92 -2.00
C GLY A 214 24.79 14.40 -2.14
N ARG A 215 23.81 15.23 -2.51
CA ARG A 215 24.02 16.66 -2.70
C ARG A 215 24.11 17.41 -1.37
N PRO A 216 24.81 18.57 -1.33
CA PRO A 216 24.85 19.40 -0.13
C PRO A 216 23.44 19.77 0.32
N ARG A 217 23.16 19.55 1.61
CA ARG A 217 21.87 19.92 2.22
C ARG A 217 21.82 21.45 2.41
N PRO A 218 20.79 22.15 1.93
CA PRO A 218 20.66 23.59 2.14
C PRO A 218 20.47 23.94 3.63
N PRO A 219 20.68 25.21 4.04
CA PRO A 219 20.36 25.66 5.39
C PRO A 219 18.89 25.41 5.74
N GLY A 220 18.63 24.93 6.96
CA GLY A 220 17.27 24.60 7.40
C GLY A 220 16.66 23.37 6.74
N PHE A 221 17.46 22.55 6.03
CA PHE A 221 17.01 21.32 5.37
C PHE A 221 16.18 20.44 6.31
N GLN A 222 14.98 20.10 5.86
CA GLN A 222 14.07 19.18 6.54
C GLN A 222 14.16 17.80 5.90
N HIS A 223 14.17 16.77 6.73
CA HIS A 223 14.19 15.38 6.25
C HIS A 223 12.94 15.09 5.39
N PRO A 224 13.04 14.36 4.26
CA PRO A 224 11.90 14.09 3.36
C PRO A 224 10.68 13.51 4.07
N ALA A 225 10.89 12.67 5.08
CA ALA A 225 9.84 12.06 5.90
C ALA A 225 8.90 13.08 6.57
N ILE A 226 9.42 14.26 6.94
CA ILE A 226 8.62 15.36 7.52
C ILE A 226 7.57 15.81 6.52
N HIS A 227 7.98 16.08 5.28
CA HIS A 227 7.07 16.51 4.21
C HIS A 227 6.09 15.40 3.81
N VAL A 228 6.56 14.15 3.71
CA VAL A 228 5.70 12.98 3.48
C VAL A 228 4.61 12.86 4.55
N ARG A 229 4.98 12.98 5.83
CA ARG A 229 4.02 12.89 6.95
C ARG A 229 3.00 14.01 6.89
N LYS A 230 3.43 15.25 6.68
CA LYS A 230 2.54 16.41 6.51
C LYS A 230 1.55 16.19 5.34
N ALA A 231 2.03 15.71 4.19
CA ALA A 231 1.17 15.38 3.05
C ALA A 231 0.17 14.25 3.37
N LYS A 232 0.60 13.17 4.04
CA LYS A 232 -0.28 12.06 4.43
C LYS A 232 -1.38 12.49 5.40
N LYS A 233 -1.09 13.40 6.34
CA LYS A 233 -2.11 13.98 7.24
C LYS A 233 -3.20 14.74 6.48
N LEU A 234 -2.87 15.32 5.33
CA LEU A 234 -3.84 16.02 4.47
C LEU A 234 -4.61 15.09 3.52
N LEU A 235 -4.17 13.84 3.36
CA LEU A 235 -4.68 12.94 2.32
C LEU A 235 -6.18 12.71 2.42
N HIS A 236 -6.74 12.55 3.63
CA HIS A 236 -8.19 12.42 3.80
C HIS A 236 -8.93 13.64 3.22
N ARG A 237 -8.53 14.86 3.61
CA ARG A 237 -9.12 16.10 3.07
C ARG A 237 -8.93 16.21 1.56
N THR A 238 -7.77 15.83 1.05
CA THR A 238 -7.47 15.83 -0.39
C THR A 238 -8.42 14.92 -1.17
N LEU A 239 -8.67 13.71 -0.65
CA LEU A 239 -9.52 12.69 -1.29
C LEU A 239 -11.02 12.92 -1.10
N SER A 240 -11.44 13.64 -0.05
CA SER A 240 -12.85 14.01 0.15
C SER A 240 -13.30 15.21 -0.68
N ALA A 241 -12.36 15.96 -1.27
CA ALA A 241 -12.65 17.15 -2.05
C ALA A 241 -12.73 16.85 -3.56
N ALA A 242 -13.25 17.82 -4.33
CA ALA A 242 -13.47 17.65 -5.76
C ALA A 242 -12.18 17.27 -6.52
N PRO A 243 -12.21 16.27 -7.41
CA PRO A 243 -11.10 15.89 -8.29
C PRO A 243 -10.52 17.11 -9.02
N SER A 244 -9.19 17.21 -9.07
CA SER A 244 -8.51 18.33 -9.73
C SER A 244 -7.13 17.92 -10.22
N LEU A 245 -6.61 18.67 -11.21
CA LEU A 245 -5.26 18.48 -11.73
C LEU A 245 -4.20 18.56 -10.61
N SER A 246 -4.33 19.54 -9.72
CA SER A 246 -3.49 19.73 -8.53
C SER A 246 -3.39 18.45 -7.69
N ARG A 247 -4.53 17.83 -7.40
CA ARG A 247 -4.60 16.59 -6.60
C ARG A 247 -3.90 15.43 -7.30
N THR A 248 -4.11 15.29 -8.61
CA THR A 248 -3.38 14.29 -9.43
C THR A 248 -1.87 14.49 -9.33
N CYS A 249 -1.38 15.71 -9.53
CA CYS A 249 0.04 16.04 -9.47
C CYS A 249 0.62 15.74 -8.08
N GLY A 250 -0.04 16.22 -7.02
CA GLY A 250 0.40 15.99 -5.64
C GLY A 250 0.43 14.52 -5.24
N LEU A 251 -0.57 13.72 -5.65
CA LEU A 251 -0.60 12.27 -5.41
C LEU A 251 0.52 11.54 -6.16
N MET A 252 0.79 11.94 -7.41
CA MET A 252 1.86 11.34 -8.20
C MET A 252 3.24 11.64 -7.60
N LEU A 253 3.49 12.89 -7.17
CA LEU A 253 4.74 13.27 -6.50
C LEU A 253 4.94 12.52 -5.17
N LEU A 254 3.86 12.37 -4.38
CA LEU A 254 3.92 11.59 -3.14
C LEU A 254 4.16 10.10 -3.42
N ALA A 255 3.51 9.54 -4.45
CA ALA A 255 3.73 8.16 -4.88
C ALA A 255 5.18 7.91 -5.29
N MET A 256 5.79 8.84 -6.03
CA MET A 256 7.21 8.76 -6.40
C MET A 256 8.12 8.74 -5.18
N THR A 257 7.78 9.53 -4.14
CA THR A 257 8.57 9.58 -2.91
C THR A 257 8.49 8.27 -2.13
N GLU A 258 7.33 7.62 -2.14
CA GLU A 258 7.07 6.38 -1.39
C GLU A 258 7.47 5.10 -2.15
N ALA A 259 7.76 5.19 -3.46
CA ALA A 259 8.11 4.05 -4.28
C ALA A 259 9.35 3.27 -3.79
N PRO A 260 10.42 3.92 -3.30
CA PRO A 260 11.61 3.24 -2.82
C PRO A 260 11.41 2.50 -1.48
N ASP A 261 10.44 2.90 -0.66
CA ASP A 261 10.33 2.46 0.73
C ASP A 261 9.87 1.01 0.88
N GLY A 262 9.40 0.38 -0.20
CA GLY A 262 8.92 -0.99 -0.13
C GLY A 262 7.67 -1.18 0.74
N LYS A 263 7.06 -0.10 1.28
CA LYS A 263 5.85 -0.11 2.13
C LYS A 263 4.53 -0.20 1.35
N GLY A 264 4.55 0.06 0.04
CA GLY A 264 3.44 -0.28 -0.88
C GLY A 264 2.36 0.77 -1.04
N SER A 265 2.44 1.82 -0.25
CA SER A 265 1.69 3.07 -0.40
C SER A 265 1.80 3.66 -1.81
N ALA A 266 2.97 3.58 -2.45
CA ALA A 266 3.19 4.14 -3.78
C ALA A 266 2.20 3.63 -4.84
N TRP A 267 1.93 2.31 -4.87
CA TRP A 267 0.98 1.72 -5.81
C TRP A 267 -0.45 2.25 -5.60
N ALA A 268 -0.87 2.35 -4.34
CA ALA A 268 -2.19 2.88 -4.00
C ALA A 268 -2.31 4.37 -4.37
N LEU A 269 -1.29 5.16 -4.06
CA LEU A 269 -1.23 6.59 -4.36
C LEU A 269 -1.20 6.87 -5.87
N SER A 270 -0.38 6.13 -6.64
CA SER A 270 -0.36 6.26 -8.10
C SER A 270 -1.69 5.83 -8.71
N GLY A 271 -2.32 4.78 -8.19
CA GLY A 271 -3.65 4.35 -8.62
C GLY A 271 -4.75 5.39 -8.34
N LEU A 272 -4.66 6.11 -7.21
CA LEU A 272 -5.53 7.26 -6.93
C LEU A 272 -5.27 8.41 -7.92
N ALA A 273 -4.01 8.76 -8.15
CA ALA A 273 -3.63 9.82 -9.08
C ALA A 273 -4.17 9.57 -10.49
N ILE A 274 -4.03 8.34 -10.99
CA ILE A 274 -4.51 7.94 -12.33
C ILE A 274 -6.04 8.06 -12.42
N ARG A 275 -6.77 7.59 -11.41
CA ARG A 275 -8.23 7.68 -11.40
C ARG A 275 -8.72 9.12 -11.38
N ILE A 276 -8.09 10.00 -10.59
CA ILE A 276 -8.39 11.43 -10.60
C ILE A 276 -8.02 12.05 -11.95
N ALA A 277 -6.89 11.67 -12.55
CA ALA A 277 -6.47 12.14 -13.87
C ALA A 277 -7.50 11.78 -14.97
N GLN A 278 -8.07 10.58 -14.88
CA GLN A 278 -9.12 10.12 -15.76
C GLN A 278 -10.42 10.91 -15.53
N ASP A 279 -10.80 11.12 -14.27
CA ASP A 279 -12.02 11.85 -13.91
C ASP A 279 -12.00 13.31 -14.40
N VAL A 280 -10.87 14.00 -14.28
CA VAL A 280 -10.72 15.38 -14.82
C VAL A 280 -10.45 15.42 -16.33
N GLY A 281 -10.38 14.26 -17.00
CA GLY A 281 -10.29 14.19 -18.46
C GLY A 281 -8.89 14.38 -19.06
N LEU A 282 -7.79 14.21 -18.31
CA LEU A 282 -6.42 14.36 -18.86
C LEU A 282 -6.07 13.35 -19.97
N HIS A 283 -6.84 12.27 -20.06
CA HIS A 283 -6.69 11.24 -21.09
C HIS A 283 -7.41 11.62 -22.40
N LEU A 284 -8.13 12.73 -22.44
CA LEU A 284 -8.90 13.18 -23.60
C LEU A 284 -8.17 14.34 -24.29
N ASP A 285 -8.15 14.32 -25.62
CA ASP A 285 -7.71 15.46 -26.42
C ASP A 285 -8.82 16.52 -26.46
N LEU A 286 -8.79 17.42 -25.47
CA LEU A 286 -9.77 18.50 -25.34
C LEU A 286 -9.57 19.61 -26.37
N ALA A 287 -8.44 19.63 -27.12
CA ALA A 287 -8.19 20.65 -28.14
C ALA A 287 -9.21 20.59 -29.29
N ARG A 288 -9.86 19.44 -29.47
CA ARG A 288 -10.89 19.20 -30.48
C ARG A 288 -12.29 19.55 -30.03
N LEU A 289 -12.49 19.84 -28.74
CA LEU A 289 -13.80 20.23 -28.23
C LEU A 289 -14.01 21.72 -28.45
N PRO A 290 -15.22 22.17 -28.86
CA PRO A 290 -15.56 23.57 -28.91
C PRO A 290 -15.80 24.07 -27.47
N VAL A 291 -14.74 24.15 -26.65
CA VAL A 291 -14.83 24.54 -25.23
C VAL A 291 -15.49 25.93 -25.08
N LYS A 292 -15.34 26.80 -26.08
CA LYS A 292 -16.00 28.11 -26.14
C LYS A 292 -17.53 28.06 -26.19
N SER A 293 -18.15 26.97 -26.66
CA SER A 293 -19.61 26.88 -26.78
C SER A 293 -20.30 26.37 -25.52
N PHE A 294 -19.57 25.72 -24.60
CA PHE A 294 -20.14 25.09 -23.41
C PHE A 294 -19.95 25.89 -22.12
N PHE A 295 -18.96 26.77 -22.07
CA PHE A 295 -18.69 27.60 -20.90
C PHE A 295 -19.07 29.05 -21.18
N SER A 296 -19.92 29.61 -20.34
CA SER A 296 -20.20 31.06 -20.35
C SER A 296 -18.91 31.85 -20.23
N GLU A 297 -18.87 33.10 -20.72
CA GLU A 297 -17.70 33.98 -20.55
C GLU A 297 -17.23 34.06 -19.09
N ARG A 298 -18.17 34.01 -18.14
CA ARG A 298 -17.87 34.00 -16.70
C ARG A 298 -17.17 32.73 -16.23
N GLN A 299 -17.55 31.57 -16.78
CA GLN A 299 -16.88 30.29 -16.50
C GLN A 299 -15.53 30.21 -17.21
N MET A 300 -15.42 30.71 -18.44
CA MET A 300 -14.14 30.83 -19.16
C MET A 300 -13.17 31.78 -18.46
N HIS A 301 -13.67 32.88 -17.89
CA HIS A 301 -12.86 33.79 -17.09
C HIS A 301 -12.35 33.10 -15.82
N ARG A 302 -13.22 32.34 -15.13
CA ARG A 302 -12.81 31.54 -13.96
C ARG A 302 -11.78 30.47 -14.28
N VAL A 303 -11.94 29.75 -15.39
CA VAL A 303 -10.97 28.75 -15.88
C VAL A 303 -9.63 29.37 -16.26
N ARG A 304 -9.60 30.67 -16.63
CA ARG A 304 -8.36 31.41 -16.93
C ARG A 304 -7.71 32.07 -15.71
N THR A 305 -8.43 32.19 -14.60
CA THR A 305 -7.95 32.79 -13.34
C THR A 305 -7.60 31.75 -12.27
N VAL A 306 -7.74 30.46 -12.57
CA VAL A 306 -7.22 29.32 -11.81
C VAL A 306 -6.03 28.74 -12.58
#